data_AF-A0A518G6H1-F1
#
_entry.id   AF-A0A518G6H1-F1
#
_cell.length_a   1.000
_cell.length_b   1.000
_cell.length_c   1.000
_cell.angle_alpha   90.00
_cell.angle_beta   90.00
_cell.angle_gamma   90.00
#
_symmetry.space_group_name_H-M   'P 1'
#
loop_
_entity.id
_entity.type
_entity.pdbx_description
1 polymer ?
#
loop_
_entity_poly.entity_id
_entity_poly.type
_entity_poly.pdbx_seq_one_letter_code
_entity_poly.pdbx_strand_id
1 'polypeptide(L)'
;MPDPTNLVGTYVNYVIKPIMSDSPAMALLVVNGALPNQVDNVAGQIWTDPPPPMPPRPGVIPQMGAHRAPAPAPGMGGHRGVVSGFTRSASTWPFFFLKYVPGRTTVAPLGHGVLTGPISGCYLFRYILAGVTYMSHVGTADDPADDRSVQAKADWLTLVGQPTISHVFGGTPIDYFSTPEVAGAMLSGNPMDVSVCAYYTATDAWAVMLSKVPGNRPLPPGGLSKICGVKKMTLQPWTTLYALRKFSGEYSAEKKKDAFKLS
;
A
#
# COMPACT_ATOMS: atom_id res chain seq x y z
N MET A 1 13.44 -9.22 -7.74
CA MET A 1 12.90 -8.16 -6.84
C MET A 1 13.30 -8.51 -5.42
N PRO A 2 13.59 -7.54 -4.54
CA PRO A 2 13.83 -7.84 -3.14
C PRO A 2 12.59 -8.53 -2.53
N ASP A 3 12.82 -9.52 -1.68
CA ASP A 3 11.76 -10.11 -0.86
C ASP A 3 11.17 -9.00 0.03
N PRO A 4 9.84 -8.73 -0.02
CA PRO A 4 9.24 -7.65 0.74
C PRO A 4 9.39 -7.84 2.26
N THR A 5 9.62 -9.06 2.75
CA THR A 5 9.89 -9.31 4.18
C THR A 5 11.17 -8.64 4.68
N ASN A 6 12.17 -8.44 3.81
CA ASN A 6 13.40 -7.71 4.14
C ASN A 6 13.19 -6.21 4.28
N LEU A 7 12.00 -5.69 3.95
CA LEU A 7 11.67 -4.28 4.09
C LEU A 7 11.05 -3.95 5.47
N VAL A 8 10.72 -4.94 6.29
CA VAL A 8 10.14 -4.70 7.63
C VAL A 8 11.12 -3.88 8.47
N GLY A 9 10.60 -2.82 9.11
CA GLY A 9 11.37 -1.87 9.90
C GLY A 9 12.02 -0.74 9.07
N THR A 10 12.04 -0.84 7.75
CA THR A 10 12.51 0.25 6.87
C THR A 10 11.41 1.29 6.64
N TYR A 11 11.81 2.45 6.13
CA TYR A 11 10.91 3.52 5.76
C TYR A 11 10.90 3.68 4.25
N VAL A 12 9.74 3.95 3.68
CA VAL A 12 9.56 4.17 2.25
C VAL A 12 8.99 5.57 2.01
N ASN A 13 9.57 6.26 1.04
CA ASN A 13 9.03 7.46 0.43
C ASN A 13 8.65 7.13 -1.01
N TYR A 14 7.40 7.32 -1.37
CA TYR A 14 6.95 7.27 -2.74
C TYR A 14 5.85 8.33 -2.95
N VAL A 15 5.84 8.92 -4.15
CA VAL A 15 4.84 9.92 -4.54
C VAL A 15 4.01 9.33 -5.65
N ILE A 16 2.71 9.16 -5.37
CA ILE A 16 1.73 8.74 -6.37
C ILE A 16 1.23 10.00 -7.04
N LYS A 17 1.15 10.01 -8.38
CA LYS A 17 0.53 11.15 -9.06
C LYS A 17 -0.97 11.08 -8.80
N PRO A 18 -1.60 12.16 -8.29
CA PRO A 18 -3.03 12.17 -8.09
C PRO A 18 -3.73 11.80 -9.40
N ILE A 19 -4.81 11.02 -9.30
CA ILE A 19 -5.68 10.78 -10.45
C ILE A 19 -6.26 12.14 -10.81
N MET A 20 -5.87 12.72 -11.94
CA MET A 20 -6.63 13.83 -12.51
C MET A 20 -7.95 13.24 -12.98
N SER A 21 -9.01 13.42 -12.18
CA SER A 21 -10.32 12.76 -12.34
C SER A 21 -11.05 13.16 -13.62
N ASP A 22 -10.57 14.18 -14.33
CA ASP A 22 -11.39 14.92 -15.30
C ASP A 22 -10.86 14.86 -16.73
N SER A 23 -10.13 13.80 -17.11
CA SER A 23 -9.81 13.59 -18.53
C SER A 23 -10.88 12.72 -19.20
N PRO A 24 -11.90 13.31 -19.87
CA PRO A 24 -12.96 12.56 -20.55
C PRO A 24 -12.44 11.63 -21.65
N ALA A 25 -11.19 11.79 -22.08
CA ALA A 25 -10.56 10.96 -23.11
C ALA A 25 -10.26 9.51 -22.67
N MET A 26 -10.26 9.19 -21.37
CA MET A 26 -9.96 7.84 -20.87
C MET A 26 -11.21 6.94 -20.74
N ALA A 27 -12.41 7.48 -20.97
CA ALA A 27 -13.67 6.73 -20.90
C ALA A 27 -13.85 5.73 -22.06
N LEU A 28 -13.03 5.81 -23.10
CA LEU A 28 -13.18 5.02 -24.34
C LEU A 28 -12.46 3.67 -24.34
N LEU A 29 -11.67 3.35 -23.31
CA LEU A 29 -10.96 2.07 -23.22
C LEU A 29 -11.33 1.27 -21.96
N VAL A 30 -12.51 1.52 -21.39
CA VAL A 30 -13.01 0.72 -20.27
C VAL A 30 -13.35 -0.67 -20.77
N VAL A 31 -12.50 -1.65 -20.44
CA VAL A 31 -12.81 -3.06 -20.71
C VAL A 31 -13.73 -3.55 -19.59
N ASN A 32 -15.03 -3.60 -19.86
CA ASN A 32 -16.06 -4.16 -18.95
C ASN A 32 -16.10 -3.53 -17.55
N GLY A 33 -16.13 -2.20 -17.46
CA GLY A 33 -16.15 -1.47 -16.19
C GLY A 33 -14.77 -1.29 -15.52
N ALA A 34 -13.74 -2.00 -15.99
CA ALA A 34 -12.38 -1.84 -15.49
C ALA A 34 -11.64 -0.70 -16.21
N LEU A 35 -11.06 0.21 -15.43
CA LEU A 35 -10.29 1.35 -15.95
C LEU A 35 -8.87 0.87 -16.30
N PRO A 36 -8.44 0.89 -17.58
CA PRO A 36 -7.05 0.64 -17.93
C PRO A 36 -6.16 1.77 -17.44
N ASN A 37 -4.86 1.50 -17.28
CA ASN A 37 -3.84 2.51 -16.97
C ASN A 37 -4.00 3.21 -15.60
N GLN A 38 -4.58 2.54 -14.60
CA GLN A 38 -4.59 3.01 -13.20
C GLN A 38 -3.35 2.59 -12.41
N VAL A 39 -2.28 2.30 -13.13
CA VAL A 39 -0.97 1.99 -12.57
C VAL A 39 -0.04 3.18 -12.77
N ASP A 40 0.59 3.62 -11.69
CA ASP A 40 1.77 4.48 -11.80
C ASP A 40 3.01 3.60 -11.67
N ASN A 41 4.03 3.82 -12.52
CA ASN A 41 5.34 3.23 -12.29
C ASN A 41 6.05 4.00 -11.18
N VAL A 42 6.31 3.33 -10.06
CA VAL A 42 6.83 3.93 -8.84
C VAL A 42 8.11 3.22 -8.41
N ALA A 43 9.12 4.00 -8.04
CA ALA A 43 10.30 3.51 -7.35
C ALA A 43 10.32 4.07 -5.93
N GLY A 44 9.89 3.27 -4.95
CA GLY A 44 9.93 3.65 -3.55
C GLY A 44 11.36 3.84 -3.08
N GLN A 45 11.69 5.03 -2.59
CA GLN A 45 12.98 5.30 -1.97
C GLN A 45 12.99 4.66 -0.58
N ILE A 46 13.99 3.82 -0.31
CA ILE A 46 14.14 3.17 0.99
C ILE A 46 15.00 4.06 1.89
N TRP A 47 14.59 4.20 3.14
CA TRP A 47 15.27 4.95 4.17
C TRP A 47 15.40 4.07 5.42
N THR A 48 16.47 4.28 6.17
CA THR A 48 16.70 3.62 7.47
C THR A 48 16.75 4.67 8.58
N ASP A 49 16.48 4.23 9.81
CA ASP A 49 16.74 5.04 11.00
C ASP A 49 18.20 5.52 11.02
N PRO A 50 18.49 6.65 11.69
CA PRO A 50 19.87 7.01 11.97
C PRO A 50 20.51 5.86 12.75
N PRO A 51 21.81 5.59 12.55
CA PRO A 51 22.52 4.78 13.52
C PRO A 51 22.29 5.39 14.91
N PRO A 52 22.08 4.56 15.95
CA PRO A 52 21.96 5.09 17.30
C PRO A 52 23.15 6.00 17.60
N PRO A 53 22.96 7.08 18.38
CA PRO A 53 24.07 7.95 18.74
C PRO A 53 25.19 7.09 19.31
N MET A 54 26.40 7.21 18.74
CA MET A 54 27.53 6.46 19.27
C MET A 54 27.67 6.79 20.76
N PRO A 55 27.87 5.79 21.63
CA PRO A 55 28.16 6.08 23.03
C PRO A 55 29.36 7.03 23.09
N PRO A 56 29.39 7.96 24.07
CA PRO A 56 30.53 8.86 24.21
C PRO A 56 31.81 8.03 24.26
N ARG A 57 32.77 8.34 23.38
CA ARG A 57 34.05 7.61 23.38
C ARG A 57 34.67 7.73 24.77
N PRO A 58 34.94 6.60 25.47
CA PRO A 58 35.63 6.64 26.75
C PRO A 58 36.95 7.40 26.61
N GLY A 59 37.16 8.43 27.43
CA GLY A 59 38.39 9.24 27.41
C GLY A 59 38.37 10.52 26.58
N VAL A 60 37.29 10.83 25.85
CA VAL A 60 37.11 12.17 25.26
C VAL A 60 36.46 13.07 26.31
N ILE A 61 37.27 13.70 27.16
CA ILE A 61 36.80 14.76 28.05
C ILE A 61 36.34 15.91 27.15
N PRO A 62 35.09 16.41 27.26
CA PRO A 62 34.66 17.56 26.49
C PRO A 62 35.55 18.74 26.85
N GLN A 63 36.47 19.11 25.95
CA GLN A 63 37.23 20.35 26.09
C GLN A 63 36.22 21.50 26.04
N MET A 64 35.96 22.10 27.21
CA MET A 64 35.29 23.40 27.31
C MET A 64 36.26 24.48 26.83
N GLY A 65 36.59 24.47 25.54
CA GLY A 65 37.41 25.48 24.88
C GLY A 65 36.51 26.39 24.06
N ALA A 66 36.48 27.68 24.41
CA ALA A 66 35.79 28.73 23.68
C ALA A 66 36.43 28.92 22.28
N HIS A 67 36.07 28.08 21.31
CA HIS A 67 36.54 28.22 19.93
C HIS A 67 35.53 28.96 19.06
N ARG A 68 35.93 30.18 18.70
CA ARG A 68 35.36 31.04 17.66
C ARG A 68 35.35 30.25 16.32
N ALA A 69 34.17 30.06 15.74
CA ALA A 69 34.01 29.26 14.51
C ALA A 69 34.70 29.93 13.30
N PRO A 70 35.52 29.21 12.52
CA PRO A 70 36.06 29.72 11.25
C PRO A 70 34.98 29.73 10.15
N ALA A 71 35.11 30.70 9.23
CA ALA A 71 34.18 30.91 8.13
C ALA A 71 34.12 29.71 7.15
N PRO A 72 32.94 29.36 6.62
CA PRO A 72 32.79 28.22 5.72
C PRO A 72 33.38 28.50 4.33
N ALA A 73 34.20 27.56 3.84
CA ALA A 73 34.73 27.58 2.48
C ALA A 73 33.66 27.13 1.45
N PRO A 74 33.62 27.74 0.25
CA PRO A 74 32.70 27.36 -0.81
C PRO A 74 33.22 26.11 -1.54
N GLY A 75 32.59 24.96 -1.33
CA GLY A 75 33.01 23.70 -1.94
C GLY A 75 31.84 22.84 -2.39
N MET A 76 31.79 22.56 -3.69
CA MET A 76 30.87 21.63 -4.35
C MET A 76 30.94 20.24 -3.70
N GLY A 77 29.84 19.77 -3.11
CA GLY A 77 29.74 18.41 -2.59
C GLY A 77 28.32 17.89 -2.79
N GLY A 78 28.19 16.83 -3.59
CA GLY A 78 26.91 16.15 -3.83
C GLY A 78 26.22 15.81 -2.52
N HIS A 79 25.15 16.53 -2.22
CA HIS A 79 24.42 16.40 -0.97
C HIS A 79 23.76 15.02 -0.87
N ARG A 80 24.41 14.07 -0.18
CA ARG A 80 23.66 13.04 0.56
C ARG A 80 22.80 13.80 1.56
N GLY A 81 21.57 14.11 1.17
CA GLY A 81 20.61 14.83 2.00
C GLY A 81 20.29 14.02 3.24
N VAL A 82 21.01 14.27 4.33
CA VAL A 82 20.61 13.82 5.67
C VAL A 82 19.47 14.74 6.09
N VAL A 83 18.24 14.26 5.96
CA VAL A 83 17.07 14.97 6.48
C VAL A 83 16.73 14.31 7.81
N SER A 84 16.97 15.04 8.91
CA SER A 84 16.44 14.71 10.24
C SER A 84 16.66 13.26 10.70
N GLY A 85 17.89 12.78 10.62
CA GLY A 85 18.27 11.46 11.12
C GLY A 85 17.96 10.30 10.17
N PHE A 86 17.05 10.41 9.20
CA PHE A 86 16.87 9.33 8.24
C PHE A 86 18.03 9.30 7.23
N THR A 87 18.56 8.11 6.98
CA THR A 87 19.58 7.89 5.95
C THR A 87 18.93 7.25 4.74
N ARG A 88 19.02 7.92 3.59
CA ARG A 88 18.54 7.36 2.32
C ARG A 88 19.42 6.19 1.91
N SER A 89 18.81 5.04 1.64
CA SER A 89 19.48 3.87 1.07
C SER A 89 19.79 4.08 -0.41
N ALA A 90 20.85 3.44 -0.89
CA ALA A 90 21.12 3.36 -2.33
C ALA A 90 20.09 2.48 -3.06
N SER A 91 19.44 1.56 -2.33
CA SER A 91 18.43 0.64 -2.87
C SER A 91 17.08 1.33 -3.03
N THR A 92 16.33 0.91 -4.05
CA THR A 92 14.93 1.30 -4.28
C THR A 92 14.04 0.07 -4.34
N TRP A 93 12.75 0.26 -4.09
CA TRP A 93 11.72 -0.77 -4.27
C TRP A 93 10.88 -0.43 -5.52
N PRO A 94 11.15 -1.03 -6.68
CA PRO A 94 10.40 -0.78 -7.90
C PRO A 94 9.07 -1.56 -7.89
N PHE A 95 7.97 -0.88 -8.15
CA PHE A 95 6.64 -1.50 -8.28
C PHE A 95 5.69 -0.64 -9.12
N PHE A 96 4.64 -1.27 -9.62
CA PHE A 96 3.47 -0.55 -10.12
C PHE A 96 2.53 -0.28 -8.95
N PHE A 97 2.08 0.96 -8.81
CA PHE A 97 1.09 1.31 -7.82
C PHE A 97 -0.31 1.20 -8.43
N LEU A 98 -1.09 0.20 -8.01
CA LEU A 98 -2.48 0.05 -8.43
C LEU A 98 -3.39 0.90 -7.53
N LYS A 99 -3.94 1.96 -8.11
CA LYS A 99 -4.77 2.92 -7.40
C LYS A 99 -6.11 2.28 -7.01
N TYR A 100 -6.58 2.59 -5.80
CA TYR A 100 -7.95 2.29 -5.39
C TYR A 100 -8.90 3.33 -5.97
N VAL A 101 -10.04 2.88 -6.51
CA VAL A 101 -11.13 3.75 -6.96
C VAL A 101 -12.44 3.23 -6.38
N PRO A 102 -13.12 4.01 -5.51
CA PRO A 102 -14.40 3.60 -4.94
C PRO A 102 -15.41 3.29 -6.05
N GLY A 103 -16.05 2.13 -5.97
CA GLY A 103 -17.08 1.72 -6.92
C GLY A 103 -16.60 1.15 -8.23
N ARG A 104 -15.30 0.92 -8.39
CA ARG A 104 -14.72 0.42 -9.64
C ARG A 104 -13.78 -0.75 -9.37
N THR A 105 -13.66 -1.61 -10.37
CA THR A 105 -12.58 -2.59 -10.41
C THR A 105 -11.41 -1.98 -11.18
N THR A 106 -10.24 -1.97 -10.56
CA THR A 106 -8.99 -1.52 -11.17
C THR A 106 -8.11 -2.74 -11.43
N VAL A 107 -7.30 -2.72 -12.48
CA VAL A 107 -6.50 -3.88 -12.89
C VAL A 107 -5.06 -3.50 -13.25
N ALA A 108 -4.13 -4.41 -13.00
CA ALA A 108 -2.72 -4.28 -13.37
C ALA A 108 -2.17 -5.63 -13.89
N PRO A 109 -1.40 -5.65 -14.99
CA PRO A 109 -0.65 -6.84 -15.37
C PRO A 109 0.47 -7.11 -14.36
N LEU A 110 0.64 -8.37 -13.95
CA LEU A 110 1.67 -8.83 -13.02
C LEU A 110 2.97 -9.22 -13.74
N GLY A 111 3.44 -8.36 -14.66
CA GLY A 111 4.79 -8.45 -15.22
C GLY A 111 5.87 -7.92 -14.27
N HIS A 112 5.46 -7.09 -13.30
CA HIS A 112 6.28 -6.55 -12.23
C HIS A 112 5.53 -6.67 -10.89
N GLY A 113 6.20 -6.29 -9.80
CA GLY A 113 5.58 -6.17 -8.49
C GLY A 113 4.51 -5.08 -8.52
N VAL A 114 3.32 -5.37 -7.97
CA VAL A 114 2.21 -4.42 -7.88
C VAL A 114 1.91 -4.15 -6.42
N LEU A 115 2.03 -2.91 -5.96
CA LEU A 115 1.57 -2.45 -4.65
C LEU A 115 0.20 -1.80 -4.80
N THR A 116 -0.76 -2.17 -3.97
CA THR A 116 -2.08 -1.53 -3.98
C THR A 116 -2.11 -0.27 -3.14
N GLY A 117 -3.10 0.58 -3.39
CA GLY A 117 -3.56 1.53 -2.38
C GLY A 117 -4.02 0.85 -1.09
N PRO A 118 -4.19 1.65 -0.01
CA PRO A 118 -4.75 1.16 1.25
C PRO A 118 -6.09 0.46 1.03
N ILE A 119 -6.30 -0.65 1.73
CA ILE A 119 -7.54 -1.42 1.66
C ILE A 119 -8.41 -1.10 2.88
N SER A 120 -9.70 -0.92 2.64
CA SER A 120 -10.74 -0.87 3.68
C SER A 120 -11.88 -1.78 3.25
N GLY A 121 -11.78 -3.08 3.57
CA GLY A 121 -12.81 -4.07 3.19
C GLY A 121 -12.89 -4.43 1.69
N CYS A 122 -12.00 -3.90 0.86
CA CYS A 122 -11.93 -4.21 -0.57
C CYS A 122 -11.36 -5.62 -0.81
N TYR A 123 -11.76 -6.25 -1.92
CA TYR A 123 -11.23 -7.54 -2.33
C TYR A 123 -10.18 -7.40 -3.42
N LEU A 124 -9.14 -8.23 -3.30
CA LEU A 124 -8.05 -8.30 -4.27
C LEU A 124 -8.03 -9.68 -4.90
N PHE A 125 -7.86 -9.73 -6.21
CA PHE A 125 -7.80 -10.99 -6.94
C PHE A 125 -6.59 -11.04 -7.87
N ARG A 126 -6.07 -12.23 -8.08
CA ARG A 126 -5.15 -12.59 -9.14
C ARG A 126 -5.86 -13.55 -10.09
N TYR A 127 -5.66 -13.37 -11.38
CA TYR A 127 -6.27 -14.21 -12.42
C TYR A 127 -5.41 -14.22 -13.68
N ILE A 128 -5.71 -15.12 -14.61
CA ILE A 128 -5.06 -15.18 -15.93
C ILE A 128 -6.09 -14.78 -16.99
N LEU A 129 -5.75 -13.81 -17.84
CA LEU A 129 -6.51 -13.40 -19.02
C LEU A 129 -5.62 -13.55 -20.25
N ALA A 130 -6.03 -14.39 -21.21
CA ALA A 130 -5.29 -14.62 -22.45
C ALA A 130 -3.79 -14.93 -22.23
N GLY A 131 -3.47 -15.74 -21.21
CA GLY A 131 -2.10 -16.14 -20.87
C GLY A 131 -1.30 -15.11 -20.05
N VAL A 132 -1.86 -13.93 -19.78
CA VAL A 132 -1.21 -12.91 -18.94
C VAL A 132 -1.81 -12.92 -17.54
N THR A 133 -0.97 -12.95 -16.52
CA THR A 133 -1.40 -12.85 -15.12
C THR A 133 -1.72 -11.40 -14.79
N TYR A 134 -2.90 -11.15 -14.25
CA TYR A 134 -3.37 -9.86 -13.78
C TYR A 134 -3.68 -9.89 -12.30
N MET A 135 -3.67 -8.70 -11.71
CA MET A 135 -4.20 -8.44 -10.38
C MET A 135 -5.33 -7.41 -10.51
N SER A 136 -6.43 -7.63 -9.80
CA SER A 136 -7.53 -6.66 -9.67
C SER A 136 -7.70 -6.20 -8.22
N HIS A 137 -8.11 -4.95 -8.09
CA HIS A 137 -8.60 -4.36 -6.85
C HIS A 137 -10.06 -3.96 -7.08
N VAL A 138 -10.98 -4.67 -6.43
CA VAL A 138 -12.42 -4.40 -6.48
C VAL A 138 -12.74 -3.38 -5.39
N GLY A 139 -12.85 -2.11 -5.80
CA GLY A 139 -13.03 -0.99 -4.88
C GLY A 139 -14.46 -0.91 -4.37
N THR A 140 -14.66 -1.25 -3.10
CA THR A 140 -15.93 -0.99 -2.39
C THR A 140 -15.89 0.40 -1.77
N ALA A 141 -17.02 1.10 -1.72
CA ALA A 141 -17.18 2.28 -0.88
C ALA A 141 -17.24 1.89 0.62
N ASP A 142 -17.30 2.88 1.51
CA ASP A 142 -17.34 2.67 2.97
C ASP A 142 -18.55 1.81 3.40
N ASP A 143 -19.68 1.94 2.69
CA ASP A 143 -20.83 1.06 2.86
C ASP A 143 -20.81 -0.06 1.78
N PRO A 144 -20.77 -1.34 2.17
CA PRO A 144 -20.89 -2.45 1.21
C PRO A 144 -22.22 -2.49 0.46
N ALA A 145 -23.26 -1.81 0.96
CA ALA A 145 -24.56 -1.66 0.32
C ALA A 145 -24.67 -0.40 -0.56
N ASP A 146 -23.65 0.45 -0.61
CA ASP A 146 -23.60 1.57 -1.56
C ASP A 146 -23.70 1.04 -3.00
N ASP A 147 -24.51 1.70 -3.84
CA ASP A 147 -24.71 1.32 -5.25
C ASP A 147 -23.39 1.18 -6.00
N ARG A 148 -22.37 1.98 -5.63
CA ARG A 148 -21.02 1.88 -6.18
C ARG A 148 -20.35 0.56 -5.80
N SER A 149 -20.46 0.13 -4.55
CA SER A 149 -19.95 -1.17 -4.09
C SER A 149 -20.63 -2.33 -4.81
N VAL A 150 -21.95 -2.23 -5.02
CA VAL A 150 -22.72 -3.23 -5.78
C VAL A 150 -22.26 -3.27 -7.23
N GLN A 151 -22.10 -2.10 -7.86
CA GLN A 151 -21.62 -2.00 -9.24
C GLN A 151 -20.21 -2.58 -9.39
N ALA A 152 -19.27 -2.26 -8.49
CA ALA A 152 -17.91 -2.79 -8.54
C ALA A 152 -17.88 -4.33 -8.51
N LYS A 153 -18.72 -4.93 -7.65
CA LYS A 153 -18.87 -6.38 -7.56
C LYS A 153 -19.53 -6.95 -8.81
N ALA A 154 -20.56 -6.31 -9.35
CA ALA A 154 -21.20 -6.74 -10.60
C ALA A 154 -20.24 -6.69 -11.80
N ASP A 155 -19.43 -5.63 -11.90
CA ASP A 155 -18.37 -5.50 -12.91
C ASP A 155 -17.35 -6.63 -12.77
N TRP A 156 -16.91 -6.90 -11.54
CA TRP A 156 -16.00 -8.01 -11.26
C TRP A 156 -16.60 -9.37 -11.64
N LEU A 157 -17.86 -9.64 -11.28
CA LEU A 157 -18.58 -10.88 -11.63
C LEU A 157 -18.67 -11.06 -13.14
N THR A 158 -18.98 -9.99 -13.86
CA THR A 158 -19.04 -9.99 -15.32
C THR A 158 -17.67 -10.32 -15.93
N LEU A 159 -16.60 -9.73 -15.39
CA LEU A 159 -15.24 -10.00 -15.83
C LEU A 159 -14.87 -11.48 -15.60
N VAL A 160 -15.01 -12.01 -14.39
CA VAL A 160 -14.58 -13.39 -14.08
C VAL A 160 -15.46 -14.46 -14.71
N GLY A 161 -16.67 -14.11 -15.15
CA GLY A 161 -17.54 -15.01 -15.92
C GLY A 161 -17.08 -15.25 -17.36
N GLN A 162 -16.09 -14.50 -17.85
CA GLN A 162 -15.60 -14.65 -19.21
C GLN A 162 -14.82 -15.96 -19.39
N PRO A 163 -15.02 -16.69 -20.50
CA PRO A 163 -14.35 -17.98 -20.74
C PRO A 163 -12.82 -17.85 -20.92
N THR A 164 -12.34 -16.64 -21.21
CA THR A 164 -10.91 -16.31 -21.34
C THR A 164 -10.21 -16.05 -20.01
N ILE A 165 -10.96 -16.00 -18.90
CA ILE A 165 -10.45 -15.82 -17.55
C ILE A 165 -10.27 -17.18 -16.89
N SER A 166 -9.13 -17.40 -16.23
CA SER A 166 -8.88 -18.60 -15.45
C SER A 166 -8.08 -18.31 -14.19
N HIS A 167 -7.92 -19.32 -13.32
CA HIS A 167 -7.05 -19.25 -12.13
C HIS A 167 -7.34 -18.04 -11.24
N VAL A 168 -8.62 -17.79 -10.96
CA VAL A 168 -9.04 -16.66 -10.14
C VAL A 168 -8.87 -17.02 -8.66
N PHE A 169 -7.94 -16.34 -7.99
CA PHE A 169 -7.67 -16.48 -6.55
C PHE A 169 -7.70 -15.11 -5.89
N GLY A 170 -8.24 -14.99 -4.67
CA GLY A 170 -8.31 -13.70 -3.99
C GLY A 170 -8.10 -13.76 -2.49
N GLY A 171 -8.17 -12.60 -1.87
CA GLY A 171 -8.10 -12.44 -0.42
C GLY A 171 -8.14 -10.98 0.00
N THR A 172 -8.25 -10.77 1.31
CA THR A 172 -8.24 -9.44 1.92
C THR A 172 -6.99 -9.32 2.79
N PRO A 173 -6.03 -8.45 2.46
CA PRO A 173 -4.79 -8.34 3.24
C PRO A 173 -4.98 -7.94 4.71
N ILE A 174 -6.09 -7.28 5.07
CA ILE A 174 -6.39 -6.89 6.45
C ILE A 174 -6.60 -8.11 7.35
N ASP A 175 -7.08 -9.23 6.81
CA ASP A 175 -7.33 -10.47 7.55
C ASP A 175 -6.02 -11.10 8.07
N TYR A 176 -4.85 -10.62 7.63
CA TYR A 176 -3.54 -11.10 8.05
C TYR A 176 -2.96 -10.37 9.26
N PHE A 177 -3.53 -9.23 9.65
CA PHE A 177 -3.05 -8.46 10.79
C PHE A 177 -4.11 -8.43 11.90
N SER A 178 -3.70 -8.82 13.10
CA SER A 178 -4.57 -8.75 14.27
C SER A 178 -4.72 -7.33 14.79
N THR A 179 -5.80 -7.04 15.53
CA THR A 179 -6.00 -5.73 16.15
C THR A 179 -4.82 -5.26 17.01
N PRO A 180 -4.17 -6.12 17.84
CA PRO A 180 -2.98 -5.71 18.58
C PRO A 180 -1.78 -5.36 17.70
N GLU A 181 -1.57 -6.06 16.58
CA GLU A 181 -0.50 -5.71 15.63
C GLU A 181 -0.74 -4.36 14.96
N VAL A 182 -1.99 -4.08 14.57
CA VAL A 182 -2.39 -2.79 14.01
C VAL A 182 -2.19 -1.67 15.05
N ALA A 183 -2.60 -1.90 16.30
CA ALA A 183 -2.38 -0.96 17.40
C ALA A 183 -0.89 -0.69 17.65
N GLY A 184 -0.07 -1.75 17.67
CA GLY A 184 1.40 -1.63 17.83
C GLY A 184 2.09 -0.89 16.68
N ALA A 185 1.46 -0.80 15.51
CA ALA A 185 1.99 -0.07 14.36
C ALA A 185 1.68 1.43 14.37
N MET A 186 0.82 1.93 15.26
CA MET A 186 0.41 3.35 15.31
C MET A 186 1.53 4.22 15.89
N LEU A 187 2.37 4.84 15.04
CA LEU A 187 3.54 5.62 15.48
C LEU A 187 3.18 6.92 16.21
N SER A 188 2.01 7.48 15.93
CA SER A 188 1.47 8.70 16.54
C SER A 188 0.40 8.43 17.62
N GLY A 189 0.00 7.16 17.80
CA GLY A 189 -1.22 6.79 18.52
C GLY A 189 -2.52 7.03 17.74
N ASN A 190 -2.46 7.52 16.48
CA ASN A 190 -3.63 7.68 15.63
C ASN A 190 -3.84 6.43 14.74
N PRO A 191 -5.01 5.77 14.80
CA PRO A 191 -5.30 4.62 13.94
C PRO A 191 -5.28 4.95 12.44
N MET A 192 -5.58 6.20 12.07
CA MET A 192 -5.60 6.65 10.68
C MET A 192 -4.22 6.74 10.04
N ASP A 193 -3.15 6.63 10.84
CA ASP A 193 -1.79 6.61 10.32
C ASP A 193 -1.36 5.21 9.86
N VAL A 194 -2.12 4.16 10.19
CA VAL A 194 -1.84 2.80 9.74
C VAL A 194 -2.67 2.47 8.50
N SER A 195 -2.01 1.98 7.47
CA SER A 195 -2.63 1.51 6.23
C SER A 195 -2.19 0.09 5.95
N VAL A 196 -3.11 -0.77 5.53
CA VAL A 196 -2.77 -2.08 5.01
C VAL A 196 -2.93 -2.06 3.49
N CYS A 197 -1.91 -2.53 2.78
CA CYS A 197 -1.86 -2.68 1.34
C CYS A 197 -1.62 -4.16 1.01
N ALA A 198 -1.70 -4.51 -0.27
CA ALA A 198 -1.11 -5.73 -0.78
C ALA A 198 0.03 -5.45 -1.73
N TYR A 199 1.00 -6.35 -1.72
CA TYR A 199 2.00 -6.45 -2.75
C TYR A 199 1.84 -7.78 -3.49
N TYR A 200 1.80 -7.76 -4.81
CA TYR A 200 1.66 -8.95 -5.66
C TYR A 200 2.83 -9.07 -6.61
N THR A 201 3.27 -10.30 -6.86
CA THR A 201 4.10 -10.67 -8.01
C THR A 201 3.33 -11.67 -8.87
N ALA A 202 3.94 -12.15 -9.96
CA ALA A 202 3.36 -13.21 -10.76
C ALA A 202 3.01 -14.47 -9.93
N THR A 203 3.83 -14.81 -8.94
CA THR A 203 3.75 -16.07 -8.19
C THR A 203 3.20 -15.92 -6.77
N ASP A 204 3.37 -14.75 -6.16
CA ASP A 204 3.13 -14.58 -4.73
C ASP A 204 2.30 -13.32 -4.43
N ALA A 205 1.75 -13.28 -3.22
CA ALA A 205 1.00 -12.15 -2.68
C ALA A 205 1.39 -11.95 -1.21
N TRP A 206 1.44 -10.71 -0.78
CA TRP A 206 1.79 -10.32 0.59
C TRP A 206 0.88 -9.20 1.09
N ALA A 207 0.49 -9.29 2.35
CA ALA A 207 -0.13 -8.20 3.08
C ALA A 207 0.99 -7.32 3.66
N VAL A 208 0.90 -6.00 3.42
CA VAL A 208 1.93 -5.03 3.82
C VAL A 208 1.27 -3.98 4.70
N MET A 209 1.72 -3.86 5.94
CA MET A 209 1.26 -2.84 6.88
C MET A 209 2.23 -1.66 6.89
N LEU A 210 1.72 -0.48 6.59
CA LEU A 210 2.42 0.79 6.53
C LEU A 210 1.94 1.69 7.67
N SER A 211 2.85 2.44 8.27
CA SER A 211 2.51 3.46 9.27
C SER A 211 3.15 4.79 8.91
N LYS A 212 2.35 5.85 8.84
CA LYS A 212 2.82 7.19 8.52
C LYS A 212 3.75 7.69 9.63
N VAL A 213 4.93 8.19 9.24
CA VAL A 213 5.85 8.82 10.19
C VAL A 213 5.26 10.18 10.60
N PRO A 214 5.14 10.48 11.91
CA PRO A 214 4.60 11.75 12.38
C PRO A 214 5.38 12.96 11.84
N GLY A 215 4.66 14.02 11.48
CA GLY A 215 5.23 15.26 10.91
C GLY A 215 5.96 16.16 11.91
N ASN A 216 6.19 15.70 13.15
CA ASN A 216 6.93 16.45 14.17
C ASN A 216 8.47 16.40 13.96
N ARG A 217 8.92 15.83 12.83
CA ARG A 217 10.31 15.80 12.38
C ARG A 217 10.35 16.26 10.91
N PRO A 218 11.44 16.89 10.44
CA PRO A 218 11.61 17.14 9.02
C PRO A 218 11.55 15.82 8.22
N LEU A 219 10.67 15.75 7.22
CA LEU A 219 10.49 14.60 6.33
C LEU A 219 10.79 15.01 4.89
N PRO A 220 11.18 14.08 4.01
CA PRO A 220 11.21 14.34 2.57
C PRO A 220 9.83 14.76 2.04
N PRO A 221 9.75 15.46 0.89
CA PRO A 221 8.49 15.74 0.22
C PRO A 221 7.66 14.46 0.02
N GLY A 222 6.36 14.54 0.34
CA GLY A 222 5.46 13.38 0.34
C GLY A 222 5.46 12.55 1.63
N GLY A 223 6.34 12.85 2.60
CA GLY A 223 6.39 12.17 3.91
C GLY A 223 7.13 10.84 3.88
N LEU A 224 7.08 10.10 4.99
CA LEU A 224 7.63 8.74 5.08
C LEU A 224 6.55 7.81 5.64
N SER A 225 6.56 6.56 5.18
CA SER A 225 5.80 5.48 5.80
C SER A 225 6.76 4.39 6.25
N LYS A 226 6.65 3.94 7.49
CA LYS A 226 7.38 2.76 8.00
C LYS A 226 6.66 1.49 7.56
N ILE A 227 7.40 0.49 7.09
CA ILE A 227 6.84 -0.85 6.86
C ILE A 227 6.86 -1.59 8.20
N CYS A 228 5.71 -1.66 8.84
CA CYS A 228 5.56 -2.24 10.19
C CYS A 228 5.38 -3.76 10.17
N GLY A 229 4.92 -4.32 9.05
CA GLY A 229 4.76 -5.77 8.93
C GLY A 229 4.53 -6.21 7.49
N VAL A 230 5.03 -7.40 7.17
CA VAL A 230 4.81 -8.07 5.88
C VAL A 230 4.48 -9.53 6.15
N LYS A 231 3.36 -10.02 5.62
CA LYS A 231 2.93 -11.40 5.78
C LYS A 231 2.56 -11.99 4.43
N LYS A 232 3.04 -13.21 4.14
CA LYS A 232 2.67 -13.92 2.91
C LYS A 232 1.18 -14.26 2.95
N MET A 233 0.48 -13.99 1.85
CA MET A 233 -0.94 -14.27 1.72
C MET A 233 -1.16 -15.64 1.08
N THR A 234 -2.09 -16.39 1.66
CA THR A 234 -2.67 -17.60 1.08
C THR A 234 -3.96 -17.23 0.38
N LEU A 235 -3.90 -17.02 -0.93
CA LEU A 235 -5.07 -16.68 -1.74
C LEU A 235 -6.02 -17.89 -1.84
N GLN A 236 -7.32 -17.62 -1.75
CA GLN A 236 -8.36 -18.64 -1.84
C GLN A 236 -8.94 -18.66 -3.26
N PRO A 237 -9.35 -19.84 -3.78
CA PRO A 237 -10.05 -19.93 -5.05
C PRO A 237 -11.31 -19.05 -5.07
N TRP A 238 -11.62 -18.47 -6.22
CA TRP A 238 -12.82 -17.66 -6.42
C TRP A 238 -14.11 -18.38 -6.02
N THR A 239 -14.22 -19.68 -6.31
CA THR A 239 -15.38 -20.50 -5.91
C THR A 239 -15.60 -20.52 -4.40
N THR A 240 -14.53 -20.55 -3.62
CA THR A 240 -14.58 -20.45 -2.14
C THR A 240 -15.00 -19.04 -1.70
N LEU A 241 -14.44 -18.01 -2.32
CA LEU A 241 -14.72 -16.61 -1.95
C LEU A 241 -16.13 -16.16 -2.33
N TYR A 242 -16.63 -16.59 -3.49
CA TYR A 242 -17.98 -16.29 -3.97
C TYR A 242 -19.05 -16.89 -3.06
N ALA A 243 -18.78 -18.08 -2.50
CA ALA A 243 -19.67 -18.71 -1.51
C ALA A 243 -19.73 -17.93 -0.18
N LEU A 244 -18.80 -17.01 0.08
CA LEU A 244 -18.87 -16.16 1.27
C LEU A 244 -19.95 -15.08 1.08
N ARG A 245 -20.88 -15.00 2.05
CA ARG A 245 -21.97 -13.99 2.07
C ARG A 245 -21.52 -12.54 1.89
N LYS A 246 -20.25 -12.24 2.16
CA LYS A 246 -19.66 -10.90 1.97
C LYS A 246 -19.63 -10.48 0.49
N PHE A 247 -19.55 -11.43 -0.45
CA PHE A 247 -19.54 -11.15 -1.89
C PHE A 247 -20.94 -11.23 -2.52
N SER A 248 -21.84 -12.07 -2.00
CA SER A 248 -23.20 -12.26 -2.55
C SER A 248 -24.19 -11.12 -2.27
N GLY A 249 -23.80 -10.08 -1.54
CA GLY A 249 -24.67 -8.93 -1.25
C GLY A 249 -25.70 -9.16 -0.12
N GLU A 250 -25.80 -10.38 0.40
CA GLU A 250 -26.74 -10.74 1.48
C GLU A 250 -26.39 -10.10 2.85
N TYR A 251 -25.22 -9.47 2.97
CA TYR A 251 -24.76 -8.84 4.22
C TYR A 251 -25.55 -7.60 4.65
N SER A 252 -26.43 -7.05 3.79
CA SER A 252 -27.08 -5.74 3.97
C SER A 252 -28.27 -5.73 4.95
N ALA A 253 -29.01 -6.85 5.11
CA ALA A 253 -30.29 -6.81 5.83
C ALA A 253 -30.20 -7.07 7.35
N GLU A 254 -29.34 -7.99 7.81
CA GLU A 254 -29.42 -8.50 9.18
C GLU A 254 -28.56 -7.74 10.21
N LYS A 255 -27.42 -7.15 9.82
CA LYS A 255 -26.49 -6.52 10.79
C LYS A 255 -26.68 -5.03 11.06
N LYS A 256 -27.62 -4.34 10.37
CA LYS A 256 -27.98 -2.95 10.69
C LYS A 256 -28.51 -2.77 12.12
N LYS A 257 -28.96 -3.84 12.79
CA LYS A 257 -29.46 -3.79 14.17
C LYS A 257 -28.36 -3.81 15.24
N ASP A 258 -27.16 -4.31 14.94
CA ASP A 258 -26.14 -4.55 15.98
C ASP A 258 -25.02 -3.51 16.00
N ALA A 259 -24.71 -2.88 14.86
CA ALA A 259 -23.62 -1.89 14.78
C ALA A 259 -23.97 -0.52 15.42
N PHE A 260 -25.26 -0.21 15.64
CA PHE A 260 -25.71 1.05 16.25
C PHE A 260 -25.71 1.02 17.80
N LYS A 261 -25.13 -0.02 18.42
CA LYS A 261 -25.01 -0.15 19.88
C LYS A 261 -23.60 0.07 20.42
N LEU A 262 -22.62 0.38 19.55
CA LEU A 262 -21.21 0.58 19.96
C LEU A 262 -20.63 1.93 19.51
N SER A 263 -21.49 2.90 19.16
CA SER A 263 -21.12 4.32 18.98
C SER A 263 -21.77 5.18 20.06
#